data_AF-A0A3B8SVH9-F1
#
_entry.id   AF-A0A3B8SVH9-F1
#
_cell.length_a   1.000
_cell.length_b   1.000
_cell.length_c   1.000
_cell.angle_alpha   90.00
_cell.angle_beta   90.00
_cell.angle_gamma   90.00
#
_symmetry.space_group_name_H-M   'P 1'
#
loop_
_entity.id
_entity.type
_entity.pdbx_description
1 polymer ?
#
loop_
_entity_poly.entity_id
_entity_poly.type
_entity_poly.pdbx_seq_one_letter_code
_entity_poly.pdbx_strand_id
1 'polypeptide(L)' 'MSTIYPSIDPNGLLEYSVVFTDRSMNHMSRAFQDVMCGLHNGLTSVYNASACVLVPGGGTFAMEAVARQFA' A
#
# COMPACT_ATOMS: atom_id res chain seq x y z
N MET A 1 11.73 10.31 13.52
CA MET A 1 12.47 9.92 12.30
C MET A 1 13.54 8.90 12.64
N SER A 2 13.67 7.84 11.84
CA SER A 2 14.74 6.85 12.00
C SER A 2 16.12 7.51 11.88
N THR A 3 17.03 7.10 12.75
CA THR A 3 18.43 7.51 12.72
C THR A 3 19.31 6.57 11.90
N ILE A 4 18.82 5.37 11.58
CA ILE A 4 19.56 4.33 10.85
C ILE A 4 19.22 4.36 9.36
N TYR A 5 17.94 4.56 9.02
CA TYR A 5 17.42 4.61 7.65
C TYR A 5 16.54 5.85 7.44
N PRO A 6 17.11 7.07 7.48
CA PRO A 6 16.36 8.32 7.43
C PRO A 6 15.66 8.56 6.08
N SER A 7 16.04 7.85 5.01
CA SER A 7 15.48 8.04 3.67
C SER A 7 14.12 7.38 3.44
N ILE A 8 13.71 6.42 4.27
CA ILE A 8 12.52 5.57 4.03
C ILE A 8 11.20 6.31 4.32
N ASP A 9 11.15 7.06 5.43
CA ASP A 9 10.06 7.97 5.76
C ASP A 9 10.63 9.23 6.42
N PRO A 10 11.23 10.14 5.63
CA PRO A 10 12.04 11.24 6.15
C PRO A 10 11.26 12.22 7.00
N ASN A 11 9.94 12.35 6.78
CA ASN A 11 9.06 13.24 7.54
C ASN A 11 8.14 12.44 8.49
N GLY A 12 8.43 11.16 8.68
CA GLY A 12 7.62 10.22 9.43
C GLY A 12 7.84 10.25 10.95
N LEU A 13 6.97 9.52 11.63
CA LEU A 13 7.08 9.25 13.06
C LEU A 13 8.25 8.30 13.36
N LEU A 14 8.57 8.11 14.65
CA LEU A 14 9.48 7.03 15.04
C LEU A 14 8.77 5.68 14.92
N GLU A 15 9.44 4.71 14.33
CA GLU A 15 8.87 3.39 14.07
C GLU A 15 8.96 2.51 15.32
N TYR A 16 7.85 2.43 16.06
CA TYR A 16 7.65 1.56 17.22
C TYR A 16 6.43 0.62 17.02
N SER A 17 5.93 0.49 15.79
CA SER A 17 4.87 -0.47 15.52
C SER A 17 5.40 -1.90 15.59
N VAL A 18 4.47 -2.86 15.71
CA VAL A 18 4.76 -4.29 15.74
C VAL A 18 4.81 -4.91 14.33
N VAL A 19 4.59 -4.12 13.29
CA VAL A 19 4.39 -4.60 11.91
C VAL A 19 5.54 -4.20 10.97
N PHE A 20 6.28 -3.14 11.29
CA PHE A 20 7.42 -2.68 10.50
C PHE A 20 8.62 -2.35 11.38
N THR A 21 9.78 -2.25 10.74
CA THR A 21 10.93 -1.53 11.30
C THR A 21 11.25 -0.35 10.38
N ASP A 22 12.21 0.46 10.79
CA ASP A 22 12.68 1.61 10.02
C ASP A 22 13.30 1.30 8.64
N ARG A 23 13.37 0.02 8.25
CA ARG A 23 13.87 -0.43 6.94
C ARG A 23 12.80 -0.42 5.84
N SER A 24 11.55 -0.16 6.21
CA SER A 24 10.39 -0.24 5.32
C SER A 24 9.41 0.90 5.61
N MET A 25 8.73 1.37 4.58
CA MET A 25 7.69 2.39 4.74
C MET A 25 6.48 1.77 5.44
N ASN A 26 6.05 2.36 6.55
CA ASN A 26 4.89 1.89 7.31
C ASN A 26 3.60 2.15 6.53
N HIS A 27 2.71 1.16 6.42
CA HIS A 27 1.45 1.34 5.70
C HIS A 27 0.50 2.37 6.33
N MET A 28 0.74 2.74 7.59
CA MET A 28 0.00 3.78 8.29
C MET A 28 0.58 5.18 8.05
N SER A 29 1.78 5.30 7.46
CA SER A 29 2.41 6.61 7.23
C SER A 29 1.66 7.42 6.18
N ARG A 30 1.80 8.74 6.25
CA ARG A 30 1.20 9.63 5.26
C ARG A 30 1.74 9.37 3.86
N ALA A 31 3.05 9.12 3.76
CA ALA A 31 3.71 8.81 2.49
C ALA A 31 3.09 7.56 1.82
N PHE A 32 2.87 6.49 2.59
CA PHE A 32 2.26 5.27 2.04
C PHE A 32 0.80 5.48 1.64
N GLN A 33 0.02 6.20 2.46
CA GLN A 33 -1.37 6.54 2.14
C GLN A 33 -1.47 7.30 0.81
N ASP A 34 -0.59 8.29 0.59
CA ASP A 34 -0.56 9.06 -0.66
C ASP A 34 -0.22 8.18 -1.87
N VAL A 35 0.71 7.24 -1.73
CA VAL A 35 1.02 6.24 -2.77
C VAL A 35 -0.20 5.39 -3.10
N MET A 36 -0.88 4.85 -2.10
CA MET A 36 -2.02 3.94 -2.32
C MET A 36 -3.24 4.67 -2.92
N CYS A 37 -3.53 5.89 -2.45
CA CYS A 37 -4.56 6.75 -3.04
C CYS A 37 -4.21 7.13 -4.48
N GLY A 38 -2.94 7.44 -4.75
CA GLY A 38 -2.44 7.73 -6.10
C GLY A 38 -2.59 6.53 -7.05
N LEU A 39 -2.22 5.32 -6.60
CA LEU A 39 -2.40 4.09 -7.37
C LEU A 39 -3.87 3.83 -7.70
N HIS A 40 -4.76 3.96 -6.71
CA HIS A 40 -6.20 3.82 -6.93
C HIS A 40 -6.69 4.79 -8.01
N ASN A 41 -6.37 6.09 -7.87
CA ASN A 41 -6.78 7.13 -8.83
C ASN A 41 -6.22 6.88 -10.24
N GLY A 42 -4.95 6.49 -10.36
CA GLY A 42 -4.32 6.20 -11.64
C GLY A 42 -4.96 5.00 -12.34
N LEU A 43 -5.18 3.91 -11.60
CA LEU A 43 -5.75 2.69 -12.16
C LEU A 43 -7.23 2.85 -12.53
N THR A 44 -8.05 3.50 -11.68
CA THR A 44 -9.45 3.77 -12.03
C THR A 44 -9.56 4.69 -13.23
N SER A 45 -8.68 5.68 -13.38
CA SER A 45 -8.62 6.56 -14.54
C SER A 45 -8.26 5.81 -15.83
N VAL A 46 -7.21 4.97 -15.82
CA VAL A 46 -6.75 4.24 -17.01
C VAL A 46 -7.79 3.24 -17.51
N TYR A 47 -8.47 2.54 -16.59
CA TYR A 47 -9.43 1.49 -16.94
C TYR A 47 -10.89 1.97 -16.98
N ASN A 48 -11.15 3.26 -16.75
CA ASN A 48 -12.51 3.80 -16.60
C ASN A 48 -13.36 2.98 -15.61
N ALA A 49 -12.76 2.61 -14.48
CA ALA A 49 -13.37 1.76 -13.46
C ALA A 49 -13.91 2.60 -12.29
N SER A 50 -14.97 2.12 -11.62
CA SER A 50 -15.52 2.78 -10.43
C SER A 50 -14.63 2.63 -9.19
N ALA A 51 -13.86 1.55 -9.10
CA ALA A 51 -12.96 1.26 -8.00
C ALA A 51 -11.80 0.37 -8.44
N CYS A 52 -10.70 0.42 -7.69
CA CYS A 52 -9.55 -0.46 -7.82
C CYS A 52 -9.16 -1.02 -6.45
N VAL A 53 -8.82 -2.32 -6.41
CA VAL A 53 -8.40 -3.05 -5.21
C VAL A 53 -7.06 -3.70 -5.47
N LEU A 54 -6.14 -3.60 -4.50
CA LEU A 54 -4.82 -4.22 -4.54
C LEU A 54 -4.81 -5.45 -3.63
N VAL A 55 -4.47 -6.62 -4.19
CA VAL A 55 -4.37 -7.90 -3.46
C VAL A 55 -2.89 -8.29 -3.38
N PRO A 56 -2.28 -8.32 -2.19
CA PRO A 56 -0.90 -8.78 -2.03
C PRO A 56 -0.73 -10.24 -2.49
N GLY A 57 0.32 -10.51 -3.28
CA GLY A 57 0.56 -11.80 -3.91
C GLY A 57 0.87 -11.64 -5.40
N GLY A 58 0.05 -12.23 -6.25
CA GLY A 58 0.14 -12.10 -7.71
C GLY A 58 -1.23 -12.19 -8.39
N GLY A 59 -1.26 -12.14 -9.73
CA GLY A 59 -2.51 -12.13 -10.51
C GLY A 59 -3.45 -13.29 -10.19
N THR A 60 -2.91 -14.49 -9.93
CA THR A 60 -3.69 -15.66 -9.52
C THR A 60 -4.43 -15.45 -8.19
N PHE A 61 -3.84 -14.73 -7.23
CA PHE A 61 -4.48 -14.43 -5.95
C PHE A 61 -5.65 -13.46 -6.15
N ALA A 62 -5.51 -12.51 -7.09
CA ALA A 62 -6.60 -11.61 -7.45
C ALA A 62 -7.77 -12.37 -8.11
N MET A 63 -7.49 -13.33 -9.00
CA MET A 63 -8.52 -14.20 -9.58
C MET A 63 -9.24 -15.01 -8.49
N GLU A 64 -8.50 -15.58 -7.55
CA GLU A 64 -9.08 -16.33 -6.43
C GLU A 64 -9.92 -15.44 -5.49
N ALA A 65 -9.46 -14.23 -5.19
CA ALA A 65 -10.20 -13.28 -4.36
C ALA A 65 -11.57 -12.94 -4.95
N VAL A 66 -11.62 -12.70 -6.27
CA VAL A 66 -12.89 -12.49 -6.99
C VAL A 66 -13.75 -13.75 -6.93
N ALA A 67 -13.18 -14.91 -7.25
CA ALA A 67 -13.92 -16.18 -7.23
C ALA A 67 -14.54 -16.46 -5.85
N ARG A 68 -13.81 -16.25 -4.76
CA ARG A 68 -14.30 -16.51 -3.39
C ARG A 68 -15.32 -15.49 -2.89
N GLN A 69 -15.29 -14.26 -3.39
CA GLN A 69 -16.21 -13.20 -2.96
C GLN A 69 -17.59 -13.31 -3.64
N PHE A 70 -17.66 -13.87 -4.85
CA PHE A 70 -18.86 -13.91 -5.69
C PHE A 70 -19.41 -15.30 -6.01
N ALA A 71 -18.74 -16.38 -5.62
CA ALA A 71 -19.22 -17.77 -5.78
C ALA A 71 -20.08 -18.23 -4.59
#